data_AF-A0A7M2T8T8-F1
#
_entry.id   AF-A0A7M2T8T8-F1
#
_cell.length_a   1.000
_cell.length_b   1.000
_cell.length_c   1.000
_cell.angle_alpha   90.00
_cell.angle_beta   90.00
_cell.angle_gamma   90.00
#
_symmetry.space_group_name_H-M   'P 1'
#
loop_
_entity.id
_entity.type
_entity.pdbx_description
1 polymer ?
#
loop_
_entity_poly.entity_id
_entity_poly.type
_entity_poly.pdbx_seq_one_letter_code
_entity_poly.pdbx_strand_id
1 'polypeptide(L)'
;MNVAPSGNGVIADLDSDGLVSFVIRSGPDTPRGGEMFNSALAHFGGKVKGVKAYWQNGGQLSDNLNSFNAAVRNGASLEDAARATFTGKMSQRAGFSGSVEITELRGMPGEYTNVGVIFR
;
A
#
# COMPACT_ATOMS: atom_id res chain seq x y z
N MET A 1 -8.32 20.00 -10.45
CA MET A 1 -8.53 19.90 -8.99
C MET A 1 -7.28 20.48 -8.35
N ASN A 2 -7.39 21.65 -7.72
CA ASN A 2 -6.26 22.33 -7.09
C ASN A 2 -6.17 21.79 -5.65
N VAL A 3 -5.13 21.03 -5.33
CA VAL A 3 -4.91 20.44 -3.99
C VAL A 3 -3.77 21.18 -3.30
N ALA A 4 -4.02 21.58 -2.06
CA ALA A 4 -3.25 22.52 -1.24
C ALA A 4 -1.99 21.89 -0.56
N PRO A 5 -1.29 22.62 0.33
CA PRO A 5 0.16 22.84 0.36
C PRO A 5 1.01 21.65 0.87
N SER A 6 2.31 21.62 0.51
CA SER A 6 3.35 20.62 0.90
C SER A 6 3.25 19.19 0.35
N GLY A 7 2.09 18.74 -0.13
CA GLY A 7 1.93 17.41 -0.73
C GLY A 7 1.93 16.23 0.27
N ASN A 8 1.90 16.50 1.59
CA ASN A 8 1.72 15.50 2.64
C ASN A 8 0.24 15.31 2.97
N GLY A 9 -0.15 14.10 3.39
CA GLY A 9 -1.53 13.73 3.74
C GLY A 9 -1.90 12.33 3.27
N VAL A 10 -3.21 12.08 3.16
CA VAL A 10 -3.77 10.86 2.58
C VAL A 10 -4.77 11.20 1.48
N ILE A 11 -4.66 10.51 0.35
CA ILE A 11 -5.70 10.39 -0.66
C ILE A 11 -6.10 8.91 -0.66
N ALA A 12 -7.41 8.65 -0.63
CA ALA A 12 -7.93 7.30 -0.69
C ALA A 12 -9.14 7.25 -1.62
N ASP A 13 -9.24 6.15 -2.36
CA ASP A 13 -10.33 5.90 -3.30
C ASP A 13 -10.86 4.47 -3.10
N LEU A 14 -12.18 4.31 -3.07
CA LEU A 14 -12.87 3.04 -2.90
C LEU A 14 -13.59 2.71 -4.19
N ASP A 15 -13.21 1.61 -4.84
CA ASP A 15 -13.85 1.17 -6.07
C ASP A 15 -15.17 0.41 -5.82
N SER A 16 -15.88 0.07 -6.92
CA SER A 16 -17.15 -0.64 -6.87
C SER A 16 -17.06 -2.06 -6.31
N ASP A 17 -15.88 -2.66 -6.30
CA ASP A 17 -15.62 -4.00 -5.75
C ASP A 17 -15.28 -3.95 -4.26
N GLY A 18 -15.27 -2.74 -3.68
CA GLY A 18 -14.95 -2.51 -2.28
C GLY A 18 -13.45 -2.56 -2.00
N LEU A 19 -12.59 -2.44 -3.02
CA LEU A 19 -11.14 -2.36 -2.82
C LEU A 19 -10.73 -0.90 -2.65
N VAL A 20 -10.07 -0.62 -1.53
CA VAL A 20 -9.55 0.72 -1.26
C VAL A 20 -8.11 0.84 -1.70
N SER A 21 -7.77 1.95 -2.35
CA SER A 21 -6.41 2.33 -2.71
C SER A 21 -6.00 3.59 -1.95
N PHE A 22 -4.70 3.75 -1.71
CA PHE A 22 -4.16 4.85 -0.89
C PHE A 22 -2.91 5.47 -1.52
N VAL A 23 -2.80 6.78 -1.39
CA VAL A 23 -1.54 7.52 -1.40
C VAL A 23 -1.37 8.16 -0.04
N ILE A 24 -0.34 7.78 0.70
CA ILE A 24 -0.08 8.27 2.06
C ILE A 24 1.32 8.87 2.11
N ARG A 25 1.40 10.11 2.59
CA ARG A 25 2.66 10.85 2.78
C ARG A 25 2.64 11.53 4.14
N SER A 26 3.41 11.02 5.08
CA SER A 26 3.57 11.67 6.37
C SER A 26 4.63 12.77 6.32
N GLY A 27 4.37 13.89 6.99
CA GLY A 27 5.32 14.97 7.25
C GLY A 27 5.11 15.58 8.66
N PRO A 28 5.84 16.64 9.00
CA PRO A 28 5.77 17.28 10.33
C PRO A 28 4.36 17.71 10.75
N ASP A 29 3.52 18.11 9.79
CA ASP A 29 2.18 18.66 10.03
C ASP A 29 1.05 17.65 9.76
N THR A 30 1.37 16.35 9.68
CA THR A 30 0.38 15.29 9.48
C THR A 30 0.41 14.25 10.61
N PRO A 31 -0.71 13.54 10.86
CA PRO A 31 -0.67 12.31 11.65
C PRO A 31 0.32 11.28 11.09
N ARG A 32 0.63 10.24 11.85
CA ARG A 32 1.50 9.16 11.35
C ARG A 32 0.81 8.42 10.20
N GLY A 33 1.59 7.85 9.28
CA GLY A 33 1.04 7.13 8.12
C GLY A 33 0.01 6.06 8.47
N GLY A 34 0.23 5.31 9.56
CA GLY A 34 -0.74 4.32 10.03
C GLY A 34 -2.05 4.91 10.58
N GLU A 35 -2.01 6.09 11.21
CA GLU A 35 -3.20 6.80 11.68
C GLU A 35 -4.01 7.35 10.50
N MET A 36 -3.33 7.84 9.46
CA MET A 36 -3.98 8.28 8.22
C MET A 36 -4.62 7.10 7.48
N PHE A 37 -3.94 5.96 7.38
CA PHE A 37 -4.48 4.73 6.80
C PHE A 37 -5.76 4.29 7.54
N ASN A 38 -5.71 4.21 8.87
CA ASN A 38 -6.85 3.81 9.69
C ASN A 38 -8.02 4.80 9.60
N SER A 39 -7.73 6.10 9.58
CA SER A 39 -8.75 7.14 9.43
C SER A 39 -9.48 7.01 8.09
N ALA A 40 -8.76 6.74 7.01
CA ALA A 40 -9.35 6.54 5.69
C ALA A 40 -10.19 5.24 5.61
N LEU A 41 -9.72 4.15 6.23
CA LEU A 41 -10.55 2.94 6.36
C LEU A 41 -11.83 3.19 7.15
N ALA A 42 -11.74 3.90 8.28
CA ALA A 42 -12.90 4.24 9.10
C ALA A 42 -13.91 5.12 8.34
N HIS A 43 -13.43 6.03 7.48
CA HIS A 43 -14.28 6.86 6.64
C HIS A 43 -15.16 6.03 5.68
N PHE A 44 -14.58 5.02 5.03
CA PHE A 44 -15.33 4.13 4.14
C PHE A 44 -16.14 3.06 4.88
N GLY A 45 -15.72 2.68 6.09
CA GLY A 45 -16.41 1.75 6.96
C GLY A 45 -16.56 0.35 6.37
N GLY A 46 -17.69 -0.31 6.65
CA GLY A 46 -17.95 -1.71 6.24
C GLY A 46 -18.04 -1.97 4.73
N LYS A 47 -17.91 -0.92 3.91
CA LYS A 47 -17.83 -1.03 2.44
C LYS A 47 -16.47 -1.58 1.98
N VAL A 48 -15.42 -1.39 2.77
CA VAL A 48 -14.08 -1.90 2.43
C VAL A 48 -14.04 -3.42 2.56
N LYS A 49 -13.65 -4.10 1.47
CA LYS A 49 -13.52 -5.56 1.35
C LYS A 49 -12.07 -6.00 1.17
N GLY A 50 -11.16 -5.07 0.91
CA GLY A 50 -9.73 -5.33 0.77
C GLY A 50 -8.97 -4.07 0.41
N VAL A 51 -7.65 -4.18 0.34
CA VAL A 51 -6.74 -3.09 -0.01
C VAL A 51 -6.06 -3.41 -1.33
N LYS A 52 -6.20 -2.52 -2.31
CA LYS A 52 -5.51 -2.60 -3.60
C LYS A 52 -4.37 -1.60 -3.61
N ALA A 53 -3.16 -2.08 -3.87
CA ALA A 53 -1.97 -1.26 -3.91
C ALA A 53 -1.23 -1.42 -5.24
N TYR A 54 -0.65 -0.33 -5.69
CA TYR A 54 0.20 -0.29 -6.86
C TYR A 54 1.48 0.50 -6.55
N TRP A 55 2.62 -0.15 -6.69
CA TRP A 55 3.92 0.43 -6.36
C TRP A 55 4.79 0.51 -7.60
N GLN A 56 5.54 1.60 -7.72
CA GLN A 56 6.44 1.86 -8.84
C GLN A 56 7.80 2.32 -8.31
N ASN A 57 8.84 2.10 -9.09
CA ASN A 57 10.19 2.54 -8.74
C ASN A 57 10.36 4.05 -8.91
N GLY A 58 11.25 4.62 -8.10
CA GLY A 58 11.54 6.04 -8.12
C GLY A 58 10.47 6.91 -7.46
N GLY A 59 10.80 8.20 -7.30
CA GLY A 59 9.93 9.16 -6.64
C GLY A 59 9.75 8.93 -5.14
N GLN A 60 8.91 9.77 -4.54
CA GLN A 60 8.72 9.86 -3.08
C GLN A 60 7.80 8.77 -2.49
N LEU A 61 7.29 7.84 -3.32
CA LEU A 61 6.34 6.79 -2.91
C LEU A 61 6.90 5.37 -3.15
N SER A 62 8.22 5.23 -3.33
CA SER A 62 8.87 3.97 -3.67
C SER A 62 9.11 3.03 -2.49
N ASP A 63 8.89 3.45 -1.24
CA ASP A 63 9.27 2.69 -0.03
C ASP A 63 8.65 1.30 0.08
N ASN A 64 7.38 1.13 -0.35
CA ASN A 64 6.76 -0.19 -0.37
C ASN A 64 7.46 -1.12 -1.37
N LEU A 65 7.77 -0.62 -2.58
CA LEU A 65 8.48 -1.40 -3.59
C LEU A 65 9.91 -1.73 -3.14
N ASN A 66 10.61 -0.77 -2.51
CA ASN A 66 11.95 -0.98 -1.97
C ASN A 66 11.94 -2.08 -0.91
N SER A 67 10.94 -2.06 -0.01
CA SER A 67 10.77 -3.08 1.03
C SER A 67 10.41 -4.45 0.45
N PHE A 68 9.53 -4.49 -0.54
CA PHE A 68 9.14 -5.70 -1.25
C PHE A 68 10.35 -6.35 -1.93
N ASN A 69 11.08 -5.58 -2.73
CA ASN A 69 12.27 -6.04 -3.43
C ASN A 69 13.36 -6.51 -2.45
N ALA A 70 13.57 -5.80 -1.34
CA ALA A 70 14.50 -6.24 -0.30
C ALA A 70 14.12 -7.59 0.30
N ALA A 71 12.83 -7.81 0.60
CA ALA A 71 12.36 -9.10 1.11
C ALA A 71 12.55 -10.23 0.09
N VAL A 72 12.21 -10.00 -1.18
CA VAL A 72 12.41 -10.99 -2.26
C VAL A 72 13.89 -11.34 -2.43
N ARG A 73 14.80 -10.35 -2.40
CA ARG A 73 16.25 -10.61 -2.43
C ARG A 73 16.74 -11.47 -1.26
N ASN A 74 16.06 -11.41 -0.13
CA ASN A 74 16.34 -12.23 1.05
C ASN A 74 15.63 -13.60 1.02
N GLY A 75 15.03 -13.98 -0.11
CA GLY A 75 14.41 -15.29 -0.31
C GLY A 75 12.96 -15.40 0.18
N ALA A 76 12.32 -14.28 0.53
CA ALA A 76 10.90 -14.30 0.85
C ALA A 76 10.04 -14.67 -0.37
N SER A 77 8.92 -15.35 -0.12
CA SER A 77 7.86 -15.48 -1.14
C SER A 77 7.31 -14.10 -1.50
N LEU A 78 6.65 -13.97 -2.66
CA LEU A 78 6.04 -12.70 -3.08
C LEU A 78 4.96 -12.24 -2.08
N GLU A 79 4.20 -13.18 -1.51
CA GLU A 79 3.18 -12.88 -0.51
C GLU A 79 3.79 -12.38 0.79
N ASP A 80 4.84 -13.04 1.28
CA ASP A 80 5.55 -12.61 2.50
C ASP A 80 6.24 -11.26 2.28
N ALA A 81 6.82 -11.04 1.10
CA ALA A 81 7.41 -9.76 0.72
C ALA A 81 6.37 -8.64 0.69
N ALA A 82 5.17 -8.89 0.15
CA ALA A 82 4.05 -7.94 0.17
C ALA A 82 3.61 -7.62 1.61
N ARG A 83 3.48 -8.63 2.48
CA ARG A 83 3.14 -8.46 3.89
C ARG A 83 4.22 -7.69 4.68
N ALA A 84 5.48 -7.79 4.28
CA ALA A 84 6.58 -7.08 4.92
C ALA A 84 6.60 -5.57 4.66
N THR A 85 5.88 -5.09 3.63
CA THR A 85 5.77 -3.66 3.30
C THR A 85 4.95 -2.86 4.32
N PHE A 86 5.01 -1.53 4.27
CA PHE A 86 4.14 -0.68 5.10
C PHE A 86 2.67 -0.99 4.83
N THR A 87 2.28 -1.03 3.55
CA THR A 87 0.88 -1.30 3.16
C THR A 87 0.44 -2.68 3.63
N GLY A 88 1.27 -3.72 3.43
CA GLY A 88 0.95 -5.08 3.87
C GLY A 88 0.76 -5.19 5.39
N LYS A 89 1.67 -4.59 6.17
CA LYS A 89 1.56 -4.55 7.64
C LYS A 89 0.29 -3.83 8.10
N MET A 90 -0.08 -2.73 7.45
CA MET A 90 -1.29 -1.98 7.79
C MET A 90 -2.56 -2.74 7.40
N SER A 91 -2.60 -3.35 6.21
CA SER A 91 -3.71 -4.21 5.78
C SER A 91 -3.93 -5.37 6.75
N GLN A 92 -2.86 -6.06 7.18
CA GLN A 92 -2.95 -7.15 8.15
C GLN A 92 -3.50 -6.67 9.50
N ARG A 93 -3.04 -5.52 10.00
CA ARG A 93 -3.54 -4.91 11.25
C ARG A 93 -5.00 -4.50 11.15
N ALA A 94 -5.47 -4.15 9.96
CA ALA A 94 -6.87 -3.82 9.68
C ALA A 94 -7.78 -5.06 9.49
N GLY A 95 -7.23 -6.27 9.59
CA GLY A 95 -7.99 -7.52 9.46
C GLY A 95 -7.93 -8.17 8.08
N PHE A 96 -7.27 -7.56 7.09
CA PHE A 96 -7.06 -8.13 5.76
C PHE A 96 -5.82 -9.05 5.75
N SER A 97 -5.86 -10.09 6.58
CA SER A 97 -4.75 -11.02 6.83
C SER A 97 -4.86 -12.35 6.07
N GLY A 98 -5.89 -12.51 5.24
CA GLY A 98 -6.15 -13.69 4.44
C GLY A 98 -5.25 -13.72 3.21
N SER A 99 -5.85 -13.63 2.02
CA SER A 99 -5.13 -13.80 0.75
C SER A 99 -4.34 -12.56 0.37
N VAL A 100 -3.15 -12.79 -0.19
CA VAL A 100 -2.38 -11.78 -0.93
C VAL A 100 -2.35 -12.18 -2.39
N GLU A 101 -2.89 -11.35 -3.26
CA GLU A 101 -2.95 -11.59 -4.71
C GLU A 101 -2.01 -10.63 -5.42
N ILE A 102 -1.00 -11.14 -6.14
CA ILE A 102 -0.13 -10.31 -6.96
C ILE A 102 -0.77 -10.12 -8.33
N THR A 103 -1.20 -8.90 -8.63
CA THR A 103 -1.94 -8.57 -9.86
C THR A 103 -1.05 -8.04 -10.98
N GLU A 104 0.14 -7.53 -10.63
CA GLU A 104 1.14 -7.08 -11.61
C GLU A 104 2.55 -7.28 -11.05
N LEU A 105 3.46 -7.72 -11.92
CA LEU A 105 4.88 -7.89 -11.63
C LEU A 105 5.67 -7.51 -12.88
N ARG A 106 6.45 -6.43 -12.81
CA ARG A 106 7.36 -6.02 -13.90
C ARG A 106 8.79 -5.89 -13.39
N GLY A 107 9.75 -6.43 -14.15
CA GLY A 107 11.16 -6.49 -13.77
C GLY A 107 11.59 -7.89 -13.32
N MET A 108 12.80 -7.97 -12.77
CA MET A 108 13.41 -9.22 -12.30
C MET A 108 13.15 -9.44 -10.80
N PRO A 109 13.15 -10.69 -10.31
CA PRO A 109 13.02 -10.99 -8.88
C PRO A 109 13.98 -10.17 -8.01
N GLY A 110 13.42 -9.40 -7.07
CA GLY A 110 14.20 -8.55 -6.18
C GLY A 110 14.61 -7.19 -6.75
N GLU A 111 14.26 -6.93 -8.01
CA GLU A 111 14.52 -5.68 -8.75
C GLU A 111 13.28 -5.28 -9.58
N TYR A 112 12.08 -5.55 -9.04
CA TYR A 112 10.85 -5.18 -9.72
C TYR A 112 10.73 -3.66 -9.82
N THR A 113 10.27 -3.19 -10.98
CA THR A 113 9.97 -1.77 -11.23
C THR A 113 8.52 -1.46 -10.91
N ASN A 114 7.63 -2.45 -10.96
CA ASN A 114 6.22 -2.31 -10.66
C ASN A 114 5.68 -3.56 -9.98
N VAL A 115 4.86 -3.35 -8.95
CA VAL A 115 4.13 -4.40 -8.25
C VAL A 115 2.71 -3.94 -7.98
N GLY A 116 1.73 -4.71 -8.47
CA GLY A 116 0.33 -4.58 -8.12
C GLY A 116 -0.06 -5.70 -7.15
N VAL A 117 -0.78 -5.37 -6.08
CA VAL A 117 -1.16 -6.33 -5.05
C VAL A 117 -2.54 -6.02 -4.49
N ILE A 118 -3.29 -7.07 -4.15
CA ILE A 118 -4.54 -6.99 -3.38
C ILE A 118 -4.38 -7.78 -2.08
N PHE A 119 -4.77 -7.17 -0.96
CA PHE A 119 -4.87 -7.79 0.36
C PHE A 119 -6.34 -7.97 0.74
N ARG A 120 -6.73 -9.15 1.23
CA ARG A 120 -8.08 -9.44 1.75
C ARG A 120 -8.02 -10.19 3.07
#